data_AF-A0A7W7IXW0-F1
#
_entry.id   AF-A0A7W7IXW0-F1
#
_cell.length_a   1.000
_cell.length_b   1.000
_cell.length_c   1.000
_cell.angle_alpha   90.00
_cell.angle_beta   90.00
_cell.angle_gamma   90.00
#
_symmetry.space_group_name_H-M   'P 1'
#
loop_
_entity.id
_entity.type
_entity.pdbx_description
1 polymer ?
#
loop_
_entity_poly.entity_id
_entity_poly.type
_entity_poly.pdbx_seq_one_letter_code
_entity_poly.pdbx_strand_id
1 'polypeptide(L)' 'MSLPDELYNVKFAEHFESIKKMYLQDVAFKSICDNYCKSVANAEIYKIKFENNFRKNQDFENLAIELEEEIRFYIIRKGL' A
#
# COMPACT_ATOMS: atom_id res chain seq x y z
N MET A 1 8.07 -21.21 18.45
CA MET A 1 7.57 -20.19 17.49
C MET A 1 7.20 -18.95 18.28
N SER A 2 7.57 -17.77 17.79
CA SER A 2 7.12 -16.48 18.35
C SER A 2 5.77 -16.06 17.76
N LEU A 3 5.06 -15.19 18.46
CA LEU A 3 3.85 -14.54 17.95
C LEU A 3 4.28 -13.49 16.89
N PRO A 4 3.61 -13.41 15.72
CA PRO A 4 3.90 -12.38 14.72
C PRO A 4 3.77 -10.96 15.27
N ASP A 5 4.66 -10.06 14.81
CA ASP A 5 4.72 -8.70 15.35
C ASP A 5 3.48 -7.87 15.03
N GLU A 6 2.82 -8.15 13.90
CA GLU A 6 1.60 -7.47 13.47
C GLU A 6 0.41 -7.72 14.42
N LEU A 7 0.50 -8.74 15.28
CA LEU A 7 -0.49 -9.01 16.31
C LEU A 7 -0.27 -8.17 17.58
N TYR A 8 0.88 -7.51 17.74
CA TYR A 8 1.11 -6.48 18.75
C TYR A 8 0.47 -5.14 18.35
N ASN A 9 -0.80 -5.21 17.93
CA ASN A 9 -1.61 -4.06 17.58
C ASN A 9 -2.28 -3.50 18.84
N VAL A 10 -2.36 -2.17 18.97
CA VAL A 10 -3.04 -1.49 20.10
C VAL A 10 -4.49 -1.98 20.27
N LYS A 11 -5.17 -2.34 19.18
CA LYS A 11 -6.53 -2.91 19.20
C LYS A 11 -6.65 -4.22 19.97
N PHE A 12 -5.53 -4.90 20.19
CA PHE A 12 -5.46 -6.18 20.87
C PHE A 12 -4.70 -6.12 22.20
N ALA A 13 -4.33 -4.92 22.67
CA ALA A 13 -3.46 -4.75 23.83
C ALA A 13 -3.98 -5.45 25.10
N GLU A 14 -5.29 -5.37 25.35
CA GLU A 14 -5.94 -6.02 26.50
C GLU A 14 -6.08 -7.55 26.36
N HIS A 15 -5.79 -8.09 25.17
CA HIS A 15 -6.02 -9.49 24.83
C HIS A 15 -4.73 -10.25 24.45
N PHE A 16 -3.55 -9.62 24.54
CA PHE A 16 -2.29 -10.22 24.08
C PHE A 16 -1.99 -11.59 24.69
N GLU A 17 -2.17 -11.76 26.00
CA GLU A 17 -1.92 -13.06 26.65
C GLU A 17 -2.89 -14.14 26.17
N SER A 18 -4.15 -13.78 25.92
CA SER A 18 -5.16 -14.69 25.36
C SER A 18 -4.81 -15.07 23.92
N ILE A 19 -4.45 -14.09 23.11
CA ILE A 19 -4.02 -14.30 21.71
C ILE A 19 -2.80 -15.21 21.67
N LYS A 20 -1.78 -14.95 22.50
CA LYS A 20 -0.57 -15.75 22.57
C LYS A 20 -0.87 -17.21 22.92
N LYS A 21 -1.74 -17.44 23.90
CA LYS A 21 -2.16 -18.78 24.29
C LYS A 21 -2.94 -19.48 23.17
N MET A 22 -3.95 -18.82 22.61
CA MET A 22 -4.80 -19.39 21.55
C MET A 22 -4.01 -19.65 20.26
N TYR A 23 -3.09 -18.76 19.88
CA TYR A 23 -2.25 -18.92 18.70
C TYR A 23 -1.37 -20.18 18.75
N LEU A 24 -0.97 -20.61 19.96
CA LEU A 24 -0.17 -21.82 20.15
C LEU A 24 -1.00 -23.10 20.25
N GLN A 25 -2.27 -22.99 20.65
CA GLN A 25 -3.10 -24.14 21.03
C GLN A 25 -4.23 -24.44 20.04
N ASP A 26 -4.67 -23.45 19.28
CA ASP A 26 -5.81 -23.53 18.37
C ASP A 26 -5.35 -23.25 16.92
N VAL A 27 -5.41 -24.29 16.09
CA VAL A 27 -4.99 -24.24 14.68
C VAL A 27 -5.90 -23.31 13.85
N ALA A 28 -7.20 -23.29 14.14
CA ALA A 28 -8.14 -22.43 13.43
C ALA A 28 -7.88 -20.96 13.79
N PHE A 29 -7.69 -20.67 15.08
CA PHE A 29 -7.32 -19.34 15.55
C PHE A 29 -5.99 -18.87 14.96
N LYS A 30 -4.98 -19.75 14.95
CA LYS A 30 -3.70 -19.47 14.29
C LYS A 30 -3.88 -19.08 12.82
N SER A 31 -4.70 -19.82 12.07
CA SER A 31 -4.96 -19.51 10.66
C SER A 31 -5.60 -18.13 10.47
N ILE A 32 -6.50 -17.73 11.37
CA ILE A 32 -7.11 -16.39 11.36
C ILE A 32 -6.03 -15.32 11.57
N CYS A 33 -5.17 -15.49 12.59
CA CYS A 33 -4.06 -14.58 12.86
C CYS A 33 -3.09 -14.49 11.66
N ASP A 34 -2.70 -15.63 11.08
CA ASP A 34 -1.79 -15.67 9.93
C ASP A 34 -2.38 -14.93 8.71
N ASN A 35 -3.69 -15.12 8.46
CA ASN A 35 -4.39 -14.42 7.39
C ASN A 35 -4.52 -12.91 7.66
N TYR A 36 -4.74 -12.52 8.91
CA TYR A 36 -4.72 -11.13 9.33
C TYR A 36 -3.35 -10.49 9.07
N CYS A 37 -2.26 -11.10 9.54
CA CYS A 37 -0.90 -10.60 9.34
C CYS A 37 -0.58 -10.44 7.84
N LYS A 38 -0.91 -11.44 7.02
CA LYS A 38 -0.75 -11.36 5.56
C LYS A 38 -1.54 -10.21 4.95
N SER A 39 -2.77 -9.98 5.43
CA SER A 39 -3.61 -8.89 4.93
C SER A 39 -3.03 -7.51 5.27
N VAL A 40 -2.51 -7.35 6.49
CA VAL A 40 -1.82 -6.12 6.91
C VAL A 40 -0.58 -5.86 6.04
N ALA A 41 0.28 -6.88 5.85
CA ALA A 41 1.47 -6.75 5.01
C ALA A 41 1.11 -6.41 3.55
N ASN A 42 0.10 -7.07 2.99
CA ASN A 42 -0.38 -6.79 1.64
C ASN A 42 -0.93 -5.38 1.49
N ALA A 43 -1.67 -4.87 2.49
CA ALA A 43 -2.20 -3.51 2.47
C ALA A 43 -1.07 -2.48 2.34
N GLU A 44 0.03 -2.65 3.08
CA GLU A 44 1.18 -1.75 2.98
C GLU A 44 1.87 -1.83 1.60
N ILE A 45 2.02 -3.03 1.05
CA ILE A 45 2.55 -3.23 -0.31
C ILE A 45 1.68 -2.49 -1.35
N TYR A 46 0.35 -2.62 -1.24
CA TYR A 46 -0.56 -1.97 -2.17
C TYR A 46 -0.57 -0.45 -2.01
N LYS A 47 -0.43 0.06 -0.79
CA LYS A 47 -0.27 1.49 -0.53
C LYS A 47 0.97 2.06 -1.25
N ILE A 48 2.11 1.40 -1.12
CA ILE A 48 3.35 1.80 -1.81
C ILE A 48 3.16 1.78 -3.34
N LYS A 49 2.53 0.73 -3.88
CA LYS A 49 2.23 0.65 -5.32
C LYS A 49 1.31 1.78 -5.78
N PHE A 50 0.29 2.10 -4.98
CA PHE A 50 -0.63 3.18 -5.26
C PHE A 50 0.09 4.53 -5.31
N GLU A 51 0.90 4.85 -4.30
CA GLU A 51 1.68 6.09 -4.24
C GLU A 51 2.63 6.23 -5.44
N ASN A 52 3.29 5.14 -5.85
CA ASN A 52 4.15 5.14 -7.03
C ASN A 52 3.39 5.38 -8.33
N ASN A 53 2.22 4.75 -8.49
CA ASN A 53 1.38 4.96 -9.67
C ASN A 53 0.83 6.39 -9.71
N PHE A 54 0.45 6.93 -8.55
CA PHE A 54 -0.01 8.31 -8.45
C PHE A 54 1.06 9.30 -8.94
N ARG A 55 2.32 9.13 -8.50
CA ARG A 55 3.44 9.97 -8.97
C ARG A 55 3.66 9.86 -10.47
N LYS A 56 3.68 8.64 -11.02
CA LYS A 56 3.82 8.44 -12.47
C LYS A 56 2.72 9.11 -13.27
N ASN A 57 1.48 9.04 -12.80
CA ASN A 57 0.35 9.71 -13.46
C ASN A 57 0.58 11.23 -13.47
N GLN A 58 1.00 11.81 -12.35
CA GLN A 58 1.32 13.23 -12.27
C GLN A 58 2.45 13.63 -13.23
N ASP A 59 3.50 12.80 -13.35
CA ASP A 59 4.60 13.03 -14.30
C ASP A 59 4.11 13.03 -15.76
N PHE A 60 3.21 12.10 -16.12
CA PHE A 60 2.61 12.07 -17.45
C PHE A 60 1.68 13.26 -17.73
N GLU A 61 0.90 13.69 -16.74
CA GLU A 61 0.06 14.89 -16.85
C GLU A 61 0.92 16.14 -17.09
N ASN A 62 2.01 16.30 -16.34
CA ASN A 62 2.94 17.41 -16.54
C ASN A 62 3.59 17.37 -17.93
N LEU A 63 4.08 16.20 -18.36
CA LEU A 63 4.67 16.04 -19.68
C LEU A 63 3.67 16.36 -20.80
N ALA A 64 2.40 15.97 -20.65
CA ALA A 64 1.37 16.30 -21.61
C ALA A 64 1.19 17.81 -21.76
N ILE A 65 1.16 18.56 -20.64
CA ILE A 65 1.06 20.02 -20.64
C ILE A 65 2.26 20.65 -21.36
N GLU A 66 3.49 20.22 -21.04
CA GLU A 66 4.72 20.71 -21.69
C GLU A 66 4.69 20.46 -23.20
N LEU A 67 4.26 19.26 -23.63
CA LEU A 67 4.14 18.92 -25.04
C LEU A 67 3.07 19.75 -25.75
N GLU A 68 1.93 20.01 -25.10
CA GLU A 68 0.90 20.90 -25.67
C GLU A 68 1.42 22.33 -25.87
N GLU A 69 2.24 22.84 -24.94
CA GLU A 69 2.91 24.13 -25.11
C GLU A 69 3.89 24.13 -26.28
N GLU A 70 4.73 23.11 -26.41
CA GLU A 70 5.64 22.95 -27.54
C GLU A 70 4.91 22.86 -28.89
N ILE A 71 3.80 22.12 -28.94
CA ILE A 71 2.94 22.06 -30.13
C ILE A 71 2.40 23.46 -30.48
N ARG A 72 1.90 24.20 -29.48
CA ARG A 72 1.43 25.58 -29.67
C ARG A 72 2.55 26.49 -30.19
N PHE A 73 3.74 26.42 -29.59
CA PHE A 73 4.90 27.19 -30.05
C PHE A 73 5.30 26.84 -31.48
N TYR A 74 5.25 25.57 -31.85
CA TYR A 74 5.57 25.12 -33.20
C TYR A 74 4.61 25.69 -34.24
N ILE A 75 3.30 25.66 -33.97
CA ILE A 75 2.25 26.24 -34.83
C ILE A 75 2.53 27.74 -35.04
N ILE A 76 2.72 28.49 -33.96
CA ILE A 76 3.00 29.94 -34.01
C ILE A 76 4.27 30.22 -34.82
N ARG A 77 5.36 29.48 -34.58
CA ARG A 77 6.63 29.64 -35.31
C ARG A 77 6.51 29.34 -36.80
N LYS A 78 5.62 28.42 -37.19
CA LYS A 78 5.38 28.05 -38.59
C LYS A 78 4.33 28.95 -39.27
N GLY A 79 3.68 29.84 -38.53
CA GLY A 79 2.63 30.72 -39.05
C GLY A 79 1.40 29.95 -39.55
N LEU A 80 1.12 28.80 -38.94
CA LEU A 80 -0.09 28.00 -39.16
C LEU A 80 -1.22 28.45 -38.24
#